data_AF-A0A534M5P1-F1
#
_entry.id   AF-A0A534M5P1-F1
#
_cell.length_a   1.000
_cell.length_b   1.000
_cell.length_c   1.000
_cell.angle_alpha   90.00
_cell.angle_beta   90.00
_cell.angle_gamma   90.00
#
_symmetry.space_group_name_H-M   'P 1'
#
loop_
_entity.id
_entity.type
_entity.pdbx_description
1 polymer ?
#
loop_
_entity_poly.entity_id
_entity_poly.type
_entity_poly.pdbx_seq_one_letter_code
_entity_poly.pdbx_strand_id
1 'polypeptide(L)' 'MQVGCGFRVKAVKGQEYVYFWHYEDRGGKARQVYVYMGPRRSATTADRLAGAVEAYFGRASDDLRRQLGGQRAAIAALRA' A
#
# COMPACT_ATOMS: atom_id res chain seq x y z
N MET A 1 10.26 -7.23 1.10
CA MET A 1 9.04 -6.40 1.08
C MET A 1 8.89 -5.78 -0.30
N GLN A 2 7.75 -5.99 -0.97
CA GLN A 2 7.41 -5.23 -2.17
C GLN A 2 6.61 -4.00 -1.74
N VAL A 3 7.05 -2.81 -2.15
CA VAL A 3 6.37 -1.55 -1.83
C VAL A 3 5.65 -1.06 -3.07
N GLY A 4 4.41 -0.64 -2.91
CA GLY A 4 3.60 -0.09 -3.97
C GLY A 4 2.12 -0.14 -3.66
N CYS A 5 1.43 0.93 -4.03
CA CYS A 5 -0.01 1.00 -4.02
C CYS A 5 -0.52 1.83 -5.20
N GLY A 6 -1.82 1.80 -5.42
CA GLY A 6 -2.51 2.63 -6.39
C GLY A 6 -3.99 2.32 -6.42
N PHE A 7 -4.69 2.75 -7.45
CA PHE A 7 -6.10 2.42 -7.62
C PHE A 7 -6.40 1.98 -9.04
N ARG A 8 -7.53 1.30 -9.21
CA ARG A 8 -8.11 0.93 -10.51
C ARG A 8 -9.60 1.20 -10.48
N VAL A 9 -10.14 1.57 -11.64
CA VAL A 9 -11.59 1.60 -11.88
C VAL A 9 -11.96 0.32 -12.63
N LYS A 10 -13.03 -0.35 -12.19
CA LYS A 10 -13.59 -1.53 -12.86
C LYS A 10 -15.05 -1.31 -13.19
N ALA A 11 -15.44 -1.59 -14.42
CA ALA A 11 -16.84 -1.61 -14.83
C ALA A 11 -17.45 -2.99 -14.50
N VAL A 12 -18.59 -3.00 -13.79
CA VAL A 12 -19.35 -4.20 -13.46
C VAL A 12 -20.83 -3.92 -13.69
N LYS A 13 -21.47 -4.67 -14.59
CA LYS A 13 -22.89 -4.51 -14.96
C LYS A 13 -23.27 -3.05 -15.30
N GLY A 14 -22.41 -2.37 -16.05
CA GLY A 14 -22.62 -0.98 -16.48
C GLY A 14 -22.33 0.09 -15.42
N GLN A 15 -21.90 -0.29 -14.22
CA GLN A 15 -21.50 0.63 -13.15
C GLN A 15 -19.98 0.63 -12.96
N GLU A 16 -19.39 1.80 -12.73
CA GLU A 16 -17.95 1.93 -12.49
C GLU A 16 -17.63 1.98 -10.99
N TYR A 17 -16.68 1.17 -10.56
CA TYR A 17 -16.29 1.00 -9.16
C TYR A 17 -14.80 1.21 -8.96
N VAL A 18 -14.44 1.87 -7.86
CA VAL A 18 -13.05 2.17 -7.50
C VAL A 18 -12.52 1.11 -6.54
N TYR A 19 -11.34 0.59 -6.86
CA TYR A 19 -10.59 -0.34 -6.02
C TYR A 19 -9.21 0.23 -5.75
N PHE A 20 -8.84 0.33 -4.48
CA PHE A 20 -7.47 0.55 -4.06
C PHE A 20 -6.72 -0.77 -4.10
N TRP A 21 -5.48 -0.77 -4.58
CA TRP A 21 -4.59 -1.92 -4.49
C TRP A 21 -3.32 -1.54 -3.76
N HIS A 22 -2.78 -2.48 -2.99
CA HIS A 22 -1.47 -2.34 -2.36
C HIS A 22 -0.82 -3.69 -2.13
N TYR A 23 0.50 -3.69 -1.93
CA TYR A 23 1.20 -4.87 -1.45
C TYR A 23 1.07 -5.01 0.07
N GLU A 24 0.82 -6.23 0.54
CA GLU A 24 0.97 -6.65 1.93
C GLU A 24 2.07 -7.71 2.03
N ASP A 25 2.78 -7.73 3.16
CA ASP A 25 3.61 -8.87 3.53
C ASP A 25 2.77 -9.88 4.30
N ARG A 26 2.67 -11.12 3.79
CA ARG A 26 2.11 -12.25 4.52
C ARG A 26 3.15 -13.35 4.63
N GLY A 27 3.86 -13.37 5.75
CA GLY A 27 4.82 -14.42 6.07
C GLY A 27 5.97 -14.51 5.05
N GLY A 28 6.47 -13.37 4.57
CA GLY A 28 7.60 -13.30 3.63
C GLY A 28 7.20 -13.36 2.16
N LYS A 29 5.91 -13.48 1.84
CA LYS A 29 5.40 -13.39 0.46
C LYS A 29 4.63 -12.08 0.27
N ALA A 30 5.06 -11.29 -0.70
CA ALA A 30 4.33 -10.10 -1.13
C ALA A 30 3.02 -10.51 -1.82
N ARG A 31 1.88 -10.04 -1.33
CA ARG A 31 0.58 -10.24 -1.96
C ARG A 31 -0.01 -8.89 -2.36
N GLN A 32 -0.45 -8.78 -3.60
CA GLN A 32 -1.26 -7.64 -4.03
C GLN A 32 -2.70 -7.84 -3.57
N VAL A 33 -3.20 -6.92 -2.75
CA VAL A 33 -4.57 -6.90 -2.22
C VAL A 33 -5.35 -5.81 -2.92
N TYR A 34 -6.65 -6.08 -3.17
CA TYR A 34 -7.59 -5.11 -3.73
C TYR A 34 -8.72 -4.87 -2.73
N VAL A 35 -8.98 -3.61 -2.44
CA VAL A 35 -10.01 -3.17 -1.49
C VAL A 35 -11.01 -2.30 -2.24
N TYR A 36 -12.28 -2.68 -2.18
CA TYR A 36 -13.36 -1.88 -2.76
C TYR A 36 -13.52 -0.57 -1.99
N MET A 37 -13.54 0.54 -2.71
CA MET A 37 -13.65 1.88 -2.12
C MET A 37 -15.03 2.50 -2.29
N GLY A 38 -15.75 2.14 -3.35
CA GLY A 38 -17.06 2.70 -3.65
C GLY A 38 -17.30 2.91 -5.15
N PRO A 39 -18.46 3.46 -5.51
CA PRO A 39 -18.76 3.84 -6.89
C PRO A 39 -17.90 5.02 -7.35
N ARG A 40 -17.61 5.06 -8.65
CA ARG A 40 -16.93 6.20 -9.28
C ARG A 40 -17.83 7.45 -9.23
N ARG A 41 -17.22 8.64 -9.23
CA ARG A 41 -17.87 9.97 -9.09
C ARG A 41 -18.57 10.21 -7.73
N SER A 42 -18.22 9.44 -6.69
CA SER A 42 -18.65 9.69 -5.32
C SER A 42 -17.56 10.42 -4.54
N ALA A 43 -17.89 11.55 -3.90
CA ALA A 43 -16.98 12.31 -3.04
C ALA A 43 -16.45 11.45 -1.88
N THR A 44 -17.35 10.75 -1.18
CA THR A 44 -16.98 9.81 -0.11
C THR A 44 -16.03 8.71 -0.57
N THR A 45 -16.16 8.25 -1.82
CA THR A 45 -15.22 7.26 -2.40
C THR A 45 -13.84 7.87 -2.61
N ALA A 46 -13.77 9.13 -3.06
CA ALA A 46 -12.51 9.85 -3.22
C ALA A 46 -11.83 10.09 -1.87
N ASP A 47 -12.57 10.57 -0.86
CA ASP A 47 -12.03 10.82 0.49
C ASP A 47 -11.49 9.53 1.12
N ARG A 48 -12.25 8.44 1.01
CA ARG A 48 -11.82 7.13 1.49
C ARG A 48 -10.57 6.62 0.78
N LEU A 49 -10.48 6.81 -0.54
CA LEU A 49 -9.31 6.41 -1.30
C LEU A 49 -8.08 7.24 -0.90
N ALA A 50 -8.22 8.55 -0.74
CA ALA A 50 -7.14 9.43 -0.32
C ALA A 50 -6.57 9.00 1.03
N GLY A 51 -7.44 8.79 2.04
CA GLY A 51 -7.02 8.31 3.35
C GLY A 51 -6.34 6.94 3.30
N ALA A 52 -6.80 6.02 2.44
CA ALA A 52 -6.17 4.71 2.28
C ALA A 52 -4.76 4.80 1.68
N VAL A 53 -4.57 5.69 0.70
CA VAL A 53 -3.26 5.94 0.05
C VAL A 53 -2.28 6.56 1.04
N GLU A 54 -2.69 7.60 1.76
CA GLU A 54 -1.86 8.27 2.78
C GLU A 54 -1.47 7.28 3.89
N ALA A 55 -2.43 6.53 4.41
CA ALA A 55 -2.17 5.54 5.45
C ALA A 55 -1.21 4.44 4.98
N TYR A 56 -1.28 4.02 3.71
CA TYR A 56 -0.33 3.06 3.15
C TYR A 56 1.08 3.64 3.09
N PHE A 57 1.26 4.85 2.52
CA PHE A 57 2.57 5.47 2.43
C PHE A 57 3.19 5.75 3.80
N GLY A 58 2.37 6.13 4.80
CA GLY A 58 2.82 6.26 6.19
C GLY A 58 3.43 4.96 6.72
N ARG A 59 2.67 3.85 6.66
CA ARG A 59 3.15 2.54 7.14
C ARG A 59 4.38 2.05 6.36
N ALA A 60 4.35 2.14 5.03
CA ALA A 60 5.45 1.70 4.18
C ALA A 60 6.74 2.49 4.44
N SER A 61 6.62 3.79 4.70
CA SER A 61 7.77 4.64 5.07
C SER A 61 8.39 4.20 6.38
N ASP A 62 7.58 3.87 7.39
CA ASP A 62 8.06 3.40 8.69
C ASP A 62 8.74 2.03 8.58
N ASP A 63 8.20 1.12 7.77
CA ASP A 63 8.82 -0.18 7.49
C ASP A 63 10.19 -0.01 6.82
N LEU A 64 10.29 0.88 5.82
CA LEU A 64 11.55 1.18 5.14
C LEU A 64 12.58 1.80 6.10
N ARG A 65 12.15 2.71 6.98
CA ARG A 65 13.03 3.28 8.02
C ARG A 65 13.57 2.21 8.97
N ARG A 66 12.71 1.28 9.42
CA ARG A 66 13.13 0.15 10.26
C ARG A 66 14.15 -0.74 9.55
N GLN A 67 13.90 -1.08 8.28
CA GLN A 67 14.82 -1.90 7.47
C GLN A 67 16.17 -1.21 7.27
N LEU A 68 16.17 0.09 6.98
CA LEU A 68 17.41 0.88 6.87
C LEU A 68 18.21 0.87 8.17
N GLY A 69 17.55 1.02 9.32
CA GLY A 69 18.19 0.94 10.63
C GLY A 69 18.87 -0.41 10.86
N GLY A 70 18.17 -1.52 10.58
CA GLY A 70 18.73 -2.87 10.67
C GLY A 70 19.92 -3.09 9.74
N GLN A 71 19.84 -2.63 8.48
CA GLN A 71 20.95 -2.72 7.54
C GLN A 71 22.16 -1.93 8.00
N ARG A 72 21.98 -0.71 8.52
CA ARG A 72 23.08 0.10 9.08
C ARG A 72 23.79 -0.61 10.23
N ALA A 73 23.04 -1.23 11.14
CA ALA A 73 23.61 -2.00 12.24
C ALA A 73 24.40 -3.21 11.73
N ALA A 74 23.85 -3.97 10.77
CA ALA A 74 24.52 -5.10 10.16
C ALA A 74 25.82 -4.68 9.43
N ILE A 75 25.80 -3.57 8.69
CA ILE A 75 26.98 -3.03 8.01
C ILE A 75 28.06 -2.60 9.02
N ALA A 76 27.67 -1.95 10.11
CA ALA A 76 28.62 -1.54 11.15
C ALA A 76 29.33 -2.74 11.78
N ALA A 77 28.62 -3.84 11.98
CA ALA A 77 29.18 -5.08 12.52
C ALA A 77 30.25 -5.74 11.61
N LEU A 78 30.29 -5.43 10.31
CA LEU A 78 31.34 -5.93 9.41
C LEU A 78 32.72 -5.32 9.68
N ARG A 79 32.80 -4.23 10.44
CA ARG A 79 34.05 -3.54 10.80
C ARG A 79 34.54 -3.86 12.21
N ALA A 80 33.78 -4.67 12.96
CA ALA A 80 34.14 -5.15 14.29
C ALA A 80 34.92 -6.46 14.20
#